data_AF-L8FQH3-F1
#
_entry.id   AF-L8FQH3-F1
#
_cell.length_a   1.000
_cell.length_b   1.000
_cell.length_c   1.000
_cell.angle_alpha   90.00
_cell.angle_beta   90.00
_cell.angle_gamma   90.00
#
_symmetry.space_group_name_H-M   'P 1'
#
loop_
_entity.id
_entity.type
_entity.pdbx_description
1 polymer ?
#
loop_
_entity_poly.entity_id
_entity_poly.type
_entity_poly.pdbx_seq_one_letter_code
_entity_poly.pdbx_strand_id
1 'polypeptide(L)'
;MLQALHIRILFHSAPFPLSHTLAAHLARNKWSAACALKLVTDALPATSTDVSVEPLAPHLLALLAQPANAVFSDAAIKTAHALTYNTPPLPADDRAIRSPLDALSATFSTFNLHAALESSLLSSSSSSKTLSAKLSTALATAPPGSTPHLRVLATLALFAPSSADRGENLALALAEAAARDPPPETGPLAPKALLLRTTTSVVEGDVHLALACASTLQHLAYPLRVLVDIEGLARPNSLLGFAACYAVLRTMQVKGGDDGAIAGKAMETLAGNLRVGIGGPRGEEVEKSVREGVVGVCVGVVRACVVVGGGGEEEVDAGYESTSDE
;
A
#
# COMPACT_ATOMS: atom_id res chain seq x y z
N MET A 1 16.45 7.06 21.64
CA MET A 1 15.67 6.05 20.88
C MET A 1 16.05 4.63 21.28
N LEU A 2 17.30 4.18 21.06
CA LEU A 2 17.73 2.80 21.35
C LEU A 2 17.42 2.33 22.78
N GLN A 3 17.68 3.17 23.79
CA GLN A 3 17.35 2.82 25.19
C GLN A 3 15.86 2.51 25.38
N ALA A 4 14.96 3.26 24.73
CA ALA A 4 13.53 3.01 24.81
C ALA A 4 13.16 1.68 24.13
N LEU A 5 13.76 1.40 22.97
CA LEU A 5 13.56 0.13 22.27
C LEU A 5 14.09 -1.06 23.09
N HIS A 6 15.30 -0.97 23.63
CA HIS A 6 15.89 -2.03 24.46
C HIS A 6 15.00 -2.38 25.65
N ILE A 7 14.41 -1.38 26.32
CA ILE A 7 13.45 -1.63 27.39
C ILE A 7 12.26 -2.45 26.86
N ARG A 8 11.66 -2.08 25.71
CA ARG A 8 10.53 -2.84 25.16
C ARG A 8 10.91 -4.26 24.74
N ILE A 9 12.10 -4.46 24.18
CA ILE A 9 12.60 -5.79 23.77
C ILE A 9 12.89 -6.66 24.99
N LEU A 10 13.61 -6.15 26.00
CA LEU A 10 13.98 -6.92 27.19
C LEU A 10 12.77 -7.41 27.98
N PHE A 11 11.74 -6.58 28.08
CA PHE A 11 10.51 -6.95 28.78
C PHE A 11 9.50 -7.68 27.89
N HIS A 12 9.76 -7.85 26.59
CA HIS A 12 8.85 -8.53 25.67
C HIS A 12 8.64 -10.01 26.05
N SER A 13 9.72 -10.68 26.48
CA SER A 13 9.74 -12.10 26.86
C SER A 13 9.74 -12.32 28.38
N ALA A 14 9.55 -11.25 29.17
CA ALA A 14 9.59 -11.34 30.62
C ALA A 14 8.29 -11.95 31.18
N PRO A 15 8.36 -13.02 32.01
CA PRO A 15 7.19 -13.79 32.47
C PRO A 15 6.37 -13.11 33.58
N PHE A 16 6.54 -11.81 33.82
CA PHE A 16 5.89 -11.10 34.92
C PHE A 16 4.63 -10.36 34.46
N PRO A 17 3.50 -10.41 35.20
CA PRO A 17 2.21 -9.86 34.75
C PRO A 17 2.18 -8.33 34.57
N LEU A 18 3.16 -7.58 35.09
CA LEU A 18 3.28 -6.13 34.96
C LEU A 18 4.46 -5.68 34.06
N SER A 19 5.13 -6.63 33.40
CA SER A 19 6.31 -6.37 32.56
C SER A 19 6.00 -5.37 31.45
N HIS A 20 4.89 -5.56 30.73
CA HIS A 20 4.52 -4.74 29.58
C HIS A 20 4.17 -3.30 29.96
N THR A 21 3.41 -3.10 31.04
CA THR A 21 3.02 -1.76 31.51
C THR A 21 4.22 -0.96 32.01
N LEU A 22 5.11 -1.61 32.77
CA LEU A 22 6.33 -1.00 33.27
C LEU A 22 7.28 -0.67 32.11
N ALA A 23 7.45 -1.60 31.17
CA ALA A 23 8.26 -1.39 29.98
C ALA A 23 7.73 -0.24 29.11
N ALA A 24 6.42 -0.15 28.92
CA ALA A 24 5.80 0.95 28.19
C ALA A 24 6.06 2.30 28.87
N HIS A 25 5.94 2.38 30.19
CA HIS A 25 6.20 3.59 30.96
C HIS A 25 7.68 4.03 30.86
N LEU A 26 8.61 3.10 31.14
CA LEU A 26 10.05 3.40 31.07
C LEU A 26 10.50 3.74 29.65
N ALA A 27 10.02 3.02 28.64
CA ALA A 27 10.32 3.30 27.25
C ALA A 27 9.77 4.67 26.82
N ARG A 28 8.56 5.05 27.27
CA ARG A 28 8.01 6.38 27.01
C ARG A 28 8.89 7.48 27.60
N ASN A 29 9.38 7.32 28.83
CA ASN A 29 10.27 8.29 29.46
C ASN A 29 11.60 8.44 28.68
N LYS A 30 12.16 7.32 28.20
CA LYS A 30 13.38 7.36 27.36
C LYS A 30 13.14 7.90 25.95
N TRP A 31 11.95 7.70 25.40
CA TRP A 31 11.56 8.27 24.12
C TRP A 31 11.38 9.78 24.22
N SER A 32 10.65 10.27 25.22
CA SER A 32 10.47 11.71 25.45
C SER A 32 11.78 12.42 25.73
N ALA A 33 12.70 11.79 26.47
CA ALA A 33 14.05 12.32 26.66
C ALA A 33 14.80 12.44 25.32
N ALA A 34 14.65 11.48 24.41
CA ALA A 34 15.26 11.56 23.08
C ALA A 34 14.65 12.68 22.22
N CYS A 35 13.33 12.89 22.28
CA CYS A 35 12.69 14.02 21.62
C CYS A 35 13.21 15.36 22.17
N ALA A 36 13.31 15.48 23.51
CA ALA A 36 13.82 16.69 24.15
C ALA A 36 15.28 16.98 23.77
N LEU A 37 16.13 15.94 23.71
CA LEU A 37 17.51 16.09 23.24
C LEU A 37 17.58 16.58 21.79
N LYS A 38 16.73 16.04 20.89
CA LYS A 38 16.69 16.50 19.50
C LYS A 38 16.32 17.98 19.40
N LEU A 39 15.34 18.44 20.17
CA LEU A 39 14.95 19.86 20.22
C LEU A 39 16.10 20.77 20.70
N VAL A 40 16.87 20.33 21.71
CA VAL A 40 18.04 21.07 22.19
C VAL A 40 19.14 21.10 21.12
N THR A 41 19.39 19.97 20.45
CA THR A 41 20.37 19.90 19.35
C THR A 41 20.01 20.81 18.19
N ASP A 42 18.72 20.90 17.83
CA ASP A 42 18.26 21.76 16.74
C ASP A 42 18.31 23.26 17.09
N ALA A 43 18.26 23.61 18.38
CA ALA A 43 18.35 24.98 18.86
C ALA A 43 19.80 25.50 19.00
N LEU A 44 20.79 24.61 19.00
CA LEU A 44 22.20 24.97 19.13
C LEU A 44 22.79 25.44 17.78
N PRO A 45 23.52 26.58 17.74
CA PRO A 45 24.19 27.01 16.52
C PRO A 45 25.29 26.03 16.12
N ALA A 46 25.36 25.71 14.83
CA ALA A 46 26.25 24.71 14.20
C ALA A 46 27.75 24.90 14.49
N THR A 47 28.16 26.04 15.04
CA THR A 47 29.53 26.37 15.45
C THR A 47 29.93 25.81 16.82
N SER A 48 28.98 25.25 17.59
CA SER A 48 29.20 24.75 18.96
C SER A 48 29.18 23.22 19.12
N THR A 49 28.91 22.49 18.04
CA THR A 49 28.88 21.02 18.08
C THR A 49 30.27 20.44 17.80
N ASP A 50 30.86 19.85 18.83
CA ASP A 50 32.03 18.99 18.72
C ASP A 50 31.87 17.94 17.60
N VAL A 51 32.98 17.69 16.93
CA VAL A 51 33.18 17.10 15.58
C VAL A 51 32.84 15.60 15.46
N SER A 52 31.90 15.03 16.22
CA SER A 52 31.70 13.55 16.21
C SER A 52 30.28 13.01 16.25
N VAL A 53 29.22 13.81 16.19
CA VAL A 53 27.85 13.26 16.18
C VAL A 53 27.35 13.18 14.74
N GLU A 54 27.47 11.99 14.13
CA GLU A 54 26.81 11.70 12.86
C GLU A 54 25.31 11.99 12.99
N PRO A 55 24.73 12.82 12.10
CA PRO A 55 23.33 13.19 12.18
C PRO A 55 22.45 11.96 12.03
N LEU A 56 21.43 11.84 12.89
CA LEU A 56 20.47 10.75 12.83
C LEU A 56 19.78 10.74 11.46
N ALA A 57 19.62 9.55 10.86
CA ALA A 57 19.02 9.38 9.55
C ALA A 57 17.61 10.01 9.47
N PRO A 58 17.22 10.59 8.31
CA PRO A 58 15.96 11.34 8.18
C PRO A 58 14.71 10.55 8.57
N HIS A 59 14.63 9.27 8.23
CA HIS A 59 13.47 8.43 8.56
C HIS A 59 13.34 8.16 10.06
N LEU A 60 14.46 8.05 10.76
CA LEU A 60 14.50 7.90 12.21
C LEU A 60 14.16 9.21 12.93
N LEU A 61 14.51 10.36 12.34
CA LEU A 61 14.06 11.66 12.82
C LEU A 61 12.54 11.81 12.70
N ALA A 62 11.98 11.45 11.54
CA ALA A 62 10.54 11.43 11.34
C ALA A 62 9.84 10.47 12.30
N LEU A 63 10.43 9.30 12.57
CA LEU A 63 9.92 8.34 13.55
C LEU A 63 9.96 8.92 14.97
N LEU A 64 11.03 9.61 15.36
CA LEU A 64 11.18 10.22 16.67
C LEU A 64 10.12 11.30 16.95
N ALA A 65 9.64 11.98 15.92
CA ALA A 65 8.54 12.95 16.03
C ALA A 65 7.19 12.29 16.36
N GLN A 66 7.06 10.98 16.21
CA GLN A 66 5.82 10.23 16.46
C GLN A 66 5.65 9.88 17.94
N PRO A 67 4.39 9.73 18.41
CA PRO A 67 4.13 9.34 19.79
C PRO A 67 4.63 7.92 20.08
N ALA A 68 5.33 7.77 21.21
CA ALA A 68 5.95 6.50 21.63
C ALA A 68 4.97 5.31 21.60
N ASN A 69 3.71 5.52 22.03
CA ASN A 69 2.71 4.46 22.07
C ASN A 69 2.32 3.93 20.68
N ALA A 70 2.36 4.78 19.65
CA ALA A 70 2.07 4.37 18.28
C ALA A 70 3.27 3.68 17.64
N VAL A 71 4.49 4.13 17.95
CA VAL A 71 5.74 3.53 17.45
C VAL A 71 5.99 2.14 18.04
N PHE A 72 5.79 1.99 19.34
CA PHE A 72 6.02 0.73 20.07
C PHE A 72 4.78 -0.17 20.10
N SER A 73 4.25 -0.51 18.93
CA SER A 73 3.22 -1.54 18.78
C SER A 73 3.77 -2.94 19.04
N ASP A 74 2.91 -3.89 19.41
CA ASP A 74 3.35 -5.26 19.69
C ASP A 74 3.96 -5.93 18.46
N ALA A 75 3.41 -5.67 17.26
CA ALA A 75 3.97 -6.15 16.00
C ALA A 75 5.39 -5.59 15.77
N ALA A 76 5.58 -4.27 15.97
CA ALA A 76 6.89 -3.64 15.79
C ALA A 76 7.93 -4.17 16.78
N ILE A 77 7.53 -4.41 18.03
CA ILE A 77 8.42 -4.98 19.05
C ILE A 77 8.76 -6.43 18.74
N LYS A 78 7.80 -7.25 18.29
CA LYS A 78 8.06 -8.62 17.86
C LYS A 78 9.07 -8.67 16.72
N THR A 79 8.90 -7.82 15.69
CA THR A 79 9.84 -7.76 14.56
C THR A 79 11.22 -7.26 15.00
N ALA A 80 11.28 -6.25 15.86
CA ALA A 80 12.56 -5.76 16.38
C ALA A 80 13.26 -6.80 17.28
N HIS A 81 12.51 -7.53 18.11
CA HIS A 81 13.02 -8.64 18.92
C HIS A 81 13.52 -9.79 18.04
N ALA A 82 12.75 -10.17 17.01
CA ALA A 82 13.12 -11.16 16.01
C ALA A 82 14.46 -10.83 15.36
N LEU A 83 14.62 -9.59 14.88
CA LEU A 83 15.87 -9.12 14.28
C LEU A 83 17.02 -9.07 15.30
N THR A 84 16.78 -8.62 16.52
CA THR A 84 17.82 -8.50 17.57
C THR A 84 18.39 -9.85 17.98
N TYR A 85 17.54 -10.87 18.11
CA TYR A 85 17.95 -12.21 18.54
C TYR A 85 18.07 -13.22 17.40
N ASN A 86 17.94 -12.77 16.15
CA ASN A 86 17.89 -13.62 14.96
C ASN A 86 16.86 -14.78 15.11
N THR A 87 15.69 -14.49 15.67
CA THR A 87 14.63 -15.47 15.94
C THR A 87 13.55 -15.40 14.84
N PRO A 88 13.13 -16.53 14.26
CA PRO A 88 12.11 -16.53 13.22
C PRO A 88 10.71 -16.19 13.79
N PRO A 89 9.81 -15.60 12.99
CA PRO A 89 10.05 -15.16 11.62
C PRO A 89 10.87 -13.87 11.59
N LEU A 90 11.95 -13.88 10.80
CA LEU A 90 12.68 -12.66 10.50
C LEU A 90 11.81 -11.80 9.58
N PRO A 91 11.91 -10.45 9.66
CA PRO A 91 11.38 -9.62 8.59
C PRO A 91 11.96 -10.13 7.26
N ALA A 92 11.10 -10.22 6.23
CA ALA A 92 11.51 -10.65 4.89
C ALA A 92 12.83 -9.96 4.48
N ASP A 93 13.69 -10.65 3.72
CA ASP A 93 15.09 -10.27 3.39
C ASP A 93 15.23 -8.88 2.72
N ASP A 94 14.91 -7.83 3.48
CA ASP A 94 14.91 -6.44 3.07
C ASP A 94 16.27 -5.87 3.46
N ARG A 95 17.15 -5.78 2.47
CA ARG A 95 18.55 -5.34 2.63
C ARG A 95 18.68 -3.93 3.21
N ALA A 96 17.63 -3.11 3.16
CA ALA A 96 17.60 -1.77 3.73
C ALA A 96 17.30 -1.77 5.24
N ILE A 97 16.66 -2.82 5.76
CA ILE A 97 16.35 -2.97 7.19
C ILE A 97 17.53 -3.65 7.89
N ARG A 98 18.47 -2.86 8.39
CA ARG A 98 19.73 -3.37 8.99
C ARG A 98 19.80 -3.26 10.50
N SER A 99 18.93 -2.46 11.11
CA SER A 99 18.89 -2.28 12.56
C SER A 99 17.50 -2.54 13.15
N PRO A 100 17.41 -2.86 14.45
CA PRO A 100 16.12 -2.96 15.15
C PRO A 100 15.30 -1.64 15.12
N LEU A 101 15.96 -0.49 14.99
CA LEU A 101 15.28 0.80 14.79
C LEU A 101 14.70 0.94 13.38
N ASP A 102 15.42 0.47 12.35
CA ASP A 102 14.88 0.45 10.99
C ASP A 102 13.69 -0.50 10.90
N ALA A 103 13.73 -1.65 11.61
CA ALA A 103 12.61 -2.57 11.68
C ALA A 103 11.37 -1.94 12.33
N LEU A 104 11.55 -1.16 13.41
CA LEU A 104 10.46 -0.35 13.98
C LEU A 104 9.92 0.65 12.95
N SER A 105 10.81 1.38 12.28
CA SER A 105 10.45 2.41 11.31
C SER A 105 9.66 1.83 10.14
N ALA A 106 10.13 0.70 9.60
CA ALA A 106 9.49 -0.07 8.54
C ALA A 106 8.10 -0.58 8.97
N THR A 107 7.97 -1.11 10.20
CA THR A 107 6.70 -1.61 10.71
C THR A 107 5.70 -0.48 10.94
N PHE A 108 6.17 0.65 11.50
CA PHE A 108 5.34 1.83 11.71
C PHE A 108 4.86 2.44 10.39
N SER A 109 5.74 2.54 9.39
CA SER A 109 5.37 2.98 8.05
C SER A 109 4.33 2.05 7.42
N THR A 110 4.53 0.73 7.52
CA THR A 110 3.59 -0.27 7.00
C THR A 110 2.20 -0.14 7.64
N PHE A 111 2.14 0.08 8.96
CA PHE A 111 0.88 0.31 9.66
C PHE A 111 0.15 1.56 9.16
N ASN A 112 0.87 2.68 8.98
CA ASN A 112 0.29 3.91 8.45
C ASN A 112 -0.17 3.74 6.99
N LEU A 113 0.60 3.02 6.17
CA LEU A 113 0.21 2.67 4.80
C LEU A 113 -1.06 1.81 4.78
N HIS A 114 -1.14 0.76 5.60
CA HIS A 114 -2.35 -0.07 5.71
C HIS A 114 -3.57 0.79 6.05
N ALA A 115 -3.44 1.63 7.08
CA ALA A 115 -4.53 2.49 7.51
C ALA A 115 -4.86 3.61 6.49
N ALA A 116 -3.94 3.97 5.59
CA ALA A 116 -4.19 4.86 4.46
C ALA A 116 -4.95 4.15 3.33
N LEU A 117 -4.55 2.92 3.00
CA LEU A 117 -5.20 2.10 1.97
C LEU A 117 -6.62 1.71 2.37
N GLU A 118 -6.87 1.34 3.63
CA GLU A 118 -8.23 1.10 4.10
C GLU A 118 -9.11 2.35 3.98
N SER A 119 -8.55 3.53 4.28
CA SER A 119 -9.28 4.78 4.10
C SER A 119 -9.56 5.09 2.62
N SER A 120 -8.71 4.66 1.69
CA SER A 120 -8.93 4.86 0.25
C SER A 120 -10.07 4.00 -0.30
N LEU A 121 -10.33 2.85 0.32
CA LEU A 121 -11.46 1.98 -0.01
C LEU A 121 -12.81 2.55 0.45
N LEU A 122 -12.80 3.42 1.47
CA LEU A 122 -13.99 4.09 1.99
C LEU A 122 -14.41 5.29 1.10
N SER A 123 -15.67 5.32 0.68
CA SER A 123 -16.28 6.39 -0.15
C SER A 123 -16.62 7.67 0.64
N SER A 124 -15.72 8.22 1.45
CA SER A 124 -15.96 9.46 2.23
C SER A 124 -15.00 10.58 1.84
N SER A 125 -15.46 11.82 1.74
CA SER A 125 -14.59 12.99 1.50
C SER A 125 -13.57 13.24 2.62
N SER A 126 -13.87 12.82 3.86
CA SER A 126 -12.91 12.84 4.97
C SER A 126 -11.75 11.87 4.77
N SER A 127 -11.92 10.83 3.95
CA SER A 127 -10.90 9.81 3.74
C SER A 127 -9.70 10.33 2.97
N SER A 128 -9.89 11.30 2.06
CA SER A 128 -8.80 11.88 1.25
C SER A 128 -7.76 12.65 2.09
N LYS A 129 -8.19 13.48 3.04
CA LYS A 129 -7.28 14.20 3.96
C LYS A 129 -6.53 13.24 4.89
N THR A 130 -7.24 12.24 5.40
CA THR A 130 -6.66 11.20 6.25
C THR A 130 -5.65 10.36 5.48
N LEU A 131 -5.95 10.02 4.22
CA LEU A 131 -5.07 9.31 3.31
C LEU A 131 -3.77 10.09 3.07
N SER A 132 -3.85 11.37 2.68
CA SER A 132 -2.67 12.17 2.40
C SER A 132 -1.75 12.34 3.62
N ALA A 133 -2.33 12.58 4.81
CA ALA A 133 -1.58 12.71 6.05
C ALA A 133 -0.89 11.40 6.46
N LYS A 134 -1.59 10.26 6.34
CA LYS A 134 -1.02 8.95 6.65
C LYS A 134 0.06 8.53 5.65
N LEU A 135 -0.12 8.81 4.34
CA LEU A 135 0.90 8.53 3.32
C LEU A 135 2.14 9.39 3.51
N SER A 136 1.99 10.69 3.84
CA SER A 136 3.13 11.55 4.15
C SER A 136 3.90 11.04 5.36
N THR A 137 3.19 10.63 6.41
CA THR A 137 3.80 10.02 7.61
C THR A 137 4.49 8.69 7.28
N ALA A 138 3.86 7.83 6.48
CA ALA A 138 4.43 6.56 6.08
C ALA A 138 5.69 6.73 5.22
N LEU A 139 5.70 7.69 4.29
CA LEU A 139 6.86 8.00 3.44
C LEU A 139 8.02 8.50 4.30
N ALA A 140 7.74 9.49 5.16
CA ALA A 140 8.76 10.11 5.99
C ALA A 140 9.41 9.11 6.96
N THR A 141 8.66 8.11 7.43
CA THR A 141 9.15 7.11 8.40
C THR A 141 9.66 5.82 7.77
N ALA A 142 9.45 5.58 6.49
CA ALA A 142 9.95 4.38 5.84
C ALA A 142 11.48 4.46 5.66
N PRO A 143 12.25 3.40 6.01
CA PRO A 143 13.67 3.35 5.67
C PRO A 143 13.86 3.43 4.15
N PRO A 144 14.74 4.30 3.63
CA PRO A 144 14.92 4.45 2.19
C PRO A 144 15.44 3.14 1.58
N GLY A 145 14.88 2.74 0.44
CA GLY A 145 15.24 1.47 -0.22
C GLY A 145 14.63 0.22 0.43
N SER A 146 13.77 0.36 1.44
CA SER A 146 13.00 -0.75 2.03
C SER A 146 11.66 -1.01 1.36
N THR A 147 11.18 -2.25 1.33
CA THR A 147 9.87 -2.62 0.73
C THR A 147 8.71 -1.72 1.17
N PRO A 148 8.57 -1.35 2.47
CA PRO A 148 7.58 -0.34 2.88
C PRO A 148 7.72 1.00 2.14
N HIS A 149 8.94 1.49 1.94
CA HIS A 149 9.18 2.75 1.20
C HIS A 149 8.66 2.66 -0.24
N LEU A 150 8.96 1.56 -0.94
CA LEU A 150 8.52 1.35 -2.32
C LEU A 150 6.98 1.21 -2.41
N ARG A 151 6.35 0.49 -1.46
CA ARG A 151 4.88 0.41 -1.38
C ARG A 151 4.25 1.78 -1.17
N VAL A 152 4.85 2.64 -0.34
CA VAL A 152 4.36 4.01 -0.13
C VAL A 152 4.47 4.83 -1.41
N LEU A 153 5.62 4.79 -2.11
CA LEU A 153 5.78 5.49 -3.39
C LEU A 153 4.78 5.04 -4.45
N ALA A 154 4.57 3.72 -4.58
CA ALA A 154 3.55 3.18 -5.48
C ALA A 154 2.14 3.68 -5.11
N THR A 155 1.84 3.78 -3.81
CA THR A 155 0.56 4.31 -3.32
C THR A 155 0.40 5.81 -3.59
N LEU A 156 1.47 6.60 -3.49
CA LEU A 156 1.47 8.02 -3.84
C LEU A 156 1.23 8.24 -5.34
N ALA A 157 1.74 7.35 -6.20
CA ALA A 157 1.43 7.36 -7.63
C ALA A 157 -0.07 7.06 -7.88
N LEU A 158 -0.66 6.09 -7.16
CA LEU A 158 -2.07 5.75 -7.30
C LEU A 158 -3.01 6.90 -6.91
N PHE A 159 -2.78 7.51 -5.74
CA PHE A 159 -3.68 8.49 -5.13
C PHE A 159 -3.18 9.94 -5.24
N ALA A 160 -2.41 10.24 -6.28
CA ALA A 160 -1.90 11.59 -6.53
C ALA A 160 -3.04 12.61 -6.77
N PRO A 161 -2.91 13.86 -6.26
CA PRO A 161 -3.95 14.87 -6.40
C PRO A 161 -4.09 15.39 -7.83
N SER A 162 -3.01 15.40 -8.62
CA SER A 162 -3.02 15.79 -10.03
C SER A 162 -2.38 14.73 -10.94
N SER A 163 -2.63 14.81 -12.24
CA SER A 163 -2.00 13.92 -13.23
C SER A 163 -0.50 14.18 -13.41
N ALA A 164 -0.02 15.39 -13.09
CA ALA A 164 1.40 15.73 -13.12
C ALA A 164 2.11 15.05 -11.95
N ASP A 165 1.59 15.22 -10.72
CA ASP A 165 2.12 14.59 -9.51
C ASP A 165 2.09 13.05 -9.62
N ARG A 166 1.06 12.49 -10.27
CA ARG A 166 1.01 11.05 -10.57
C ARG A 166 2.21 10.61 -11.40
N GLY A 167 2.52 11.34 -12.47
CA GLY A 167 3.64 11.01 -13.36
C GLY A 167 4.98 11.08 -12.65
N GLU A 168 5.19 12.11 -11.82
CA GLU A 168 6.41 12.27 -11.01
C GLU A 168 6.56 11.15 -9.97
N ASN A 169 5.50 10.90 -9.18
CA ASN A 169 5.50 9.83 -8.18
C ASN A 169 5.69 8.44 -8.81
N LEU A 170 5.08 8.20 -9.98
CA LEU A 170 5.25 6.96 -10.73
C LEU A 170 6.69 6.79 -11.21
N ALA A 171 7.32 7.85 -11.73
CA ALA A 171 8.71 7.83 -12.16
C ALA A 171 9.66 7.53 -11.00
N LEU A 172 9.45 8.14 -9.83
CA LEU A 172 10.22 7.86 -8.61
C LEU A 172 10.07 6.41 -8.16
N ALA A 173 8.83 5.90 -8.10
CA ALA A 173 8.57 4.52 -7.69
C ALA A 173 9.20 3.50 -8.67
N LEU A 174 9.12 3.76 -9.98
CA LEU A 174 9.75 2.93 -10.99
C LEU A 174 11.28 2.97 -10.93
N ALA A 175 11.87 4.13 -10.66
CA ALA A 175 13.32 4.27 -10.50
C ALA A 175 13.81 3.47 -9.29
N GLU A 176 13.09 3.51 -8.16
CA GLU A 176 13.44 2.73 -6.98
C GLU A 176 13.23 1.23 -7.19
N ALA A 177 12.15 0.82 -7.86
CA ALA A 177 11.95 -0.57 -8.26
C ALA A 177 13.10 -1.08 -9.15
N ALA A 178 13.50 -0.27 -10.14
CA ALA A 178 14.62 -0.59 -11.03
C ALA A 178 15.97 -0.67 -10.30
N ALA A 179 16.19 0.15 -9.26
CA ALA A 179 17.41 0.09 -8.46
C ALA A 179 17.51 -1.23 -7.65
N ARG A 180 16.39 -1.85 -7.31
CA ARG A 180 16.34 -3.13 -6.58
C ARG A 180 16.42 -4.35 -7.47
N ASP A 181 15.80 -4.24 -8.64
CA ASP A 181 15.78 -5.28 -9.66
C ASP A 181 16.30 -4.67 -10.97
N PRO A 182 17.63 -4.47 -11.07
CA PRO A 182 18.21 -3.88 -12.26
C PRO A 182 17.85 -4.75 -13.47
N PRO A 183 17.28 -4.17 -14.54
CA PRO A 183 17.03 -4.92 -15.76
C PRO A 183 18.37 -5.45 -16.27
N PRO A 184 18.45 -6.70 -16.77
CA PRO A 184 19.65 -7.19 -17.42
C PRO A 184 19.95 -6.24 -18.56
N GLU A 185 21.22 -5.84 -18.66
CA GLU A 185 21.68 -4.89 -19.66
C GLU A 185 21.27 -5.36 -21.06
N THR A 186 20.24 -4.72 -21.63
CA THR A 186 19.95 -4.66 -23.08
C THR A 186 18.67 -3.85 -23.35
N GLY A 187 18.86 -2.58 -23.78
CA GLY A 187 17.91 -1.89 -24.64
C GLY A 187 17.04 -0.76 -24.04
N PRO A 188 16.58 0.20 -24.87
CA PRO A 188 15.86 1.42 -24.49
C PRO A 188 14.44 1.22 -23.92
N LEU A 189 14.03 -0.03 -23.63
CA LEU A 189 12.70 -0.41 -23.12
C LEU A 189 12.72 -0.82 -21.63
N ALA A 190 13.85 -0.66 -20.96
CA ALA A 190 14.13 -1.06 -19.58
C ALA A 190 13.02 -0.78 -18.53
N PRO A 191 12.38 0.42 -18.45
CA PRO A 191 11.37 0.67 -17.42
C PRO A 191 10.04 -0.06 -17.67
N LYS A 192 9.71 -0.42 -18.92
CA LYS A 192 8.51 -1.21 -19.26
C LYS A 192 8.70 -2.70 -18.98
N ALA A 193 9.94 -3.18 -18.99
CA ALA A 193 10.25 -4.59 -18.71
C ALA A 193 9.98 -4.98 -17.25
N LEU A 194 10.03 -4.03 -16.31
CA LEU A 194 9.70 -4.28 -14.90
C LEU A 194 8.22 -4.61 -14.70
N LEU A 195 7.32 -3.91 -15.40
CA LEU A 195 5.88 -4.17 -15.33
C LEU A 195 5.48 -5.53 -15.94
N LEU A 196 6.35 -6.14 -16.75
CA LEU A 196 6.13 -7.43 -17.42
C LEU A 196 6.83 -8.61 -16.72
N ARG A 197 7.62 -8.36 -15.67
CA ARG A 197 8.42 -9.38 -14.97
C ARG A 197 7.86 -9.66 -13.59
N THR A 198 6.90 -10.57 -13.52
CA THR A 198 6.22 -10.93 -12.27
C THR A 198 6.77 -12.19 -11.60
N THR A 199 7.56 -13.02 -12.29
CA THR A 199 7.93 -14.36 -11.80
C THR A 199 9.37 -14.50 -11.30
N THR A 200 10.24 -13.52 -11.55
CA THR A 200 11.66 -13.56 -11.14
C THR A 200 12.16 -12.27 -10.50
N SER A 201 11.27 -11.31 -10.20
CA SER A 201 11.66 -10.01 -9.68
C SER A 201 11.88 -10.03 -8.16
N VAL A 202 12.85 -9.25 -7.70
CA VAL A 202 13.05 -8.95 -6.27
C VAL A 202 11.90 -8.07 -5.73
N VAL A 203 11.22 -7.36 -6.62
CA VAL A 203 10.03 -6.55 -6.30
C VAL A 203 8.81 -7.46 -6.14
N GLU A 204 8.02 -7.22 -5.10
CA GLU A 204 6.83 -7.99 -4.79
C GLU A 204 5.70 -7.77 -5.81
N GLY A 205 4.89 -8.81 -6.03
CA GLY A 205 3.83 -8.79 -7.05
C GLY A 205 2.74 -7.74 -6.82
N ASP A 206 2.49 -7.33 -5.57
CA ASP A 206 1.50 -6.31 -5.27
C ASP A 206 1.98 -4.89 -5.61
N VAL A 207 3.28 -4.61 -5.43
CA VAL A 207 3.92 -3.37 -5.90
C VAL A 207 3.83 -3.29 -7.43
N HIS A 208 4.14 -4.38 -8.14
CA HIS A 208 3.99 -4.42 -9.60
C HIS A 208 2.56 -4.13 -10.04
N LEU A 209 1.59 -4.78 -9.41
CA LEU A 209 0.18 -4.55 -9.69
C LEU A 209 -0.23 -3.09 -9.42
N ALA A 210 0.25 -2.49 -8.32
CA ALA A 210 0.01 -1.10 -7.99
C ALA A 210 0.60 -0.12 -9.01
N LEU A 211 1.84 -0.37 -9.47
CA LEU A 211 2.49 0.45 -10.49
C LEU A 211 1.82 0.30 -11.86
N ALA A 212 1.39 -0.90 -12.23
CA ALA A 212 0.59 -1.13 -13.42
C ALA A 212 -0.72 -0.34 -13.35
N CYS A 213 -1.46 -0.43 -12.24
CA CYS A 213 -2.67 0.36 -12.01
C CYS A 213 -2.39 1.87 -12.07
N ALA A 214 -1.34 2.38 -11.44
CA ALA A 214 -0.98 3.80 -11.50
C ALA A 214 -0.65 4.25 -12.94
N SER A 215 0.05 3.42 -13.71
CA SER A 215 0.30 3.64 -15.14
C SER A 215 -1.00 3.67 -15.94
N THR A 216 -1.95 2.75 -15.69
CA THR A 216 -3.27 2.79 -16.36
C THR A 216 -4.02 4.07 -16.03
N LEU A 217 -4.01 4.51 -14.76
CA LEU A 217 -4.62 5.77 -14.33
C LEU A 217 -4.03 7.00 -15.02
N GLN A 218 -2.71 6.98 -15.28
CA GLN A 218 -2.04 8.05 -16.04
C GLN A 218 -2.48 8.07 -17.50
N HIS A 219 -2.71 6.90 -18.11
CA HIS A 219 -3.10 6.76 -19.51
C HIS A 219 -4.60 6.74 -19.74
N LEU A 220 -5.44 7.04 -18.73
CA LEU A 220 -6.91 7.06 -18.86
C LEU A 220 -7.47 8.00 -19.92
N ALA A 221 -6.65 8.87 -20.53
CA ALA A 221 -7.01 9.65 -21.71
C ALA A 221 -6.95 8.84 -23.03
N TYR A 222 -6.43 7.60 -23.00
CA TYR A 222 -6.18 6.73 -24.15
C TYR A 222 -6.85 5.36 -23.97
N PRO A 223 -8.14 5.22 -24.32
CA PRO A 223 -9.00 4.12 -23.88
C PRO A 223 -8.53 2.72 -24.35
N LEU A 224 -8.03 2.61 -25.58
CA LEU A 224 -7.57 1.32 -26.14
C LEU A 224 -6.36 0.74 -25.39
N ARG A 225 -5.45 1.60 -24.93
CA ARG A 225 -4.24 1.17 -24.23
C ARG A 225 -4.55 0.73 -22.80
N VAL A 226 -5.41 1.49 -22.13
CA VAL A 226 -5.92 1.19 -20.79
C VAL A 226 -6.59 -0.18 -20.74
N LEU A 227 -7.34 -0.53 -21.77
CA LEU A 227 -8.09 -1.77 -21.81
C LEU A 227 -7.20 -3.01 -21.86
N VAL A 228 -6.17 -3.00 -22.72
CA VAL A 228 -5.16 -4.08 -22.80
C VAL A 228 -4.41 -4.19 -21.47
N ASP A 229 -4.08 -3.05 -20.86
CA ASP A 229 -3.40 -3.03 -19.57
C ASP A 229 -4.27 -3.65 -18.47
N ILE A 230 -5.60 -3.42 -18.47
CA ILE A 230 -6.55 -3.96 -17.49
C ILE A 230 -6.74 -5.47 -17.64
N GLU A 231 -6.90 -5.97 -18.86
CA GLU A 231 -7.03 -7.41 -19.11
C GLU A 231 -5.76 -8.17 -18.69
N GLY A 232 -4.59 -7.50 -18.74
CA GLY A 232 -3.32 -8.02 -18.26
C GLY A 232 -3.08 -7.91 -16.75
N LEU A 233 -3.95 -7.24 -15.98
CA LEU A 233 -3.74 -7.07 -14.54
C LEU A 233 -3.82 -8.42 -13.82
N ALA A 234 -2.78 -8.70 -13.04
CA ALA A 234 -2.77 -9.85 -12.14
C ALA A 234 -3.89 -9.74 -11.09
N ARG A 235 -4.40 -10.89 -10.62
CA ARG A 235 -5.41 -10.93 -9.55
C ARG A 235 -4.83 -10.34 -8.26
N PRO A 236 -5.50 -9.35 -7.64
CA PRO A 236 -4.98 -8.73 -6.43
C PRO A 236 -4.93 -9.74 -5.29
N ASN A 237 -3.85 -9.68 -4.51
CA ASN A 237 -3.59 -10.62 -3.41
C ASN A 237 -3.17 -9.95 -2.10
N SER A 238 -3.09 -8.62 -2.06
CA SER A 238 -2.80 -7.82 -0.89
C SER A 238 -3.69 -6.58 -0.85
N LEU A 239 -3.75 -5.90 0.30
CA LEU A 239 -4.50 -4.65 0.46
C LEU A 239 -4.07 -3.57 -0.55
N LEU A 240 -2.77 -3.46 -0.85
CA LEU A 240 -2.27 -2.52 -1.86
C LEU A 240 -2.82 -2.86 -3.24
N GLY A 241 -2.81 -4.14 -3.62
CA GLY A 241 -3.42 -4.61 -4.87
C GLY A 241 -4.92 -4.35 -4.93
N PHE A 242 -5.66 -4.61 -3.84
CA PHE A 242 -7.10 -4.32 -3.78
C PHE A 242 -7.40 -2.84 -3.96
N ALA A 243 -6.69 -1.97 -3.24
CA ALA A 243 -6.85 -0.52 -3.35
C ALA A 243 -6.49 0.01 -4.75
N ALA A 244 -5.43 -0.54 -5.36
CA ALA A 244 -5.00 -0.19 -6.71
C ALA A 244 -6.06 -0.53 -7.77
N CYS A 245 -6.54 -1.78 -7.79
CA CYS A 245 -7.60 -2.22 -8.70
C CYS A 245 -8.91 -1.45 -8.47
N TYR A 246 -9.26 -1.19 -7.21
CA TYR A 246 -10.45 -0.42 -6.87
C TYR A 246 -10.37 1.03 -7.35
N ALA A 247 -9.20 1.68 -7.26
CA ALA A 247 -8.99 3.03 -7.78
C ALA A 247 -9.20 3.09 -9.31
N VAL A 248 -8.64 2.12 -10.05
CA VAL A 248 -8.87 1.99 -11.51
C VAL A 248 -10.36 1.82 -11.80
N LEU A 249 -11.03 0.89 -11.12
CA LEU A 249 -12.46 0.65 -11.28
C LEU A 249 -13.29 1.92 -11.06
N ARG A 250 -13.03 2.65 -9.96
CA ARG A 250 -13.76 3.89 -9.64
C ARG A 250 -13.53 5.00 -10.66
N THR A 251 -12.30 5.17 -11.13
CA THR A 251 -12.01 6.19 -12.14
C THR A 251 -12.64 5.87 -13.49
N MET A 252 -12.70 4.59 -13.86
CA MET A 252 -13.43 4.14 -15.04
C MET A 252 -14.94 4.33 -14.92
N GLN A 253 -15.53 4.10 -13.74
CA GLN A 253 -16.96 4.39 -13.55
C GLN A 253 -17.31 5.86 -13.76
N VAL A 254 -16.41 6.77 -13.38
CA VAL A 254 -16.63 8.22 -13.53
C VAL A 254 -16.41 8.67 -14.98
N LYS A 255 -15.42 8.10 -15.68
CA LYS A 255 -15.04 8.51 -17.05
C LYS A 255 -15.75 7.72 -18.16
N GLY A 256 -16.13 6.48 -17.89
CA GLY A 256 -16.61 5.50 -18.86
C GLY A 256 -18.10 5.59 -19.19
N GLY A 257 -18.74 6.73 -18.95
CA GLY A 257 -20.14 6.96 -19.35
C GLY A 257 -20.35 6.96 -20.87
N ASP A 258 -19.29 7.16 -21.67
CA ASP A 258 -19.37 7.35 -23.13
C ASP A 258 -18.74 6.22 -23.99
N ASP A 259 -17.83 5.40 -23.44
CA ASP A 259 -17.01 4.47 -24.24
C ASP A 259 -17.43 2.99 -24.08
N GLY A 260 -18.38 2.54 -24.90
CA GLY A 260 -18.45 1.19 -25.53
C GLY A 260 -18.51 -0.10 -24.68
N ALA A 261 -19.11 -1.14 -25.28
CA ALA A 261 -19.21 -2.51 -24.73
C ALA A 261 -17.86 -3.14 -24.32
N ILE A 262 -16.76 -2.70 -24.94
CA ILE A 262 -15.41 -3.22 -24.67
C ILE A 262 -14.93 -2.77 -23.28
N ALA A 263 -15.16 -1.51 -22.88
CA ALA A 263 -14.84 -1.05 -21.53
C ALA A 263 -15.68 -1.78 -20.48
N GLY A 264 -16.92 -2.15 -20.83
CA GLY A 264 -17.80 -2.99 -20.01
C GLY A 264 -17.16 -4.33 -19.63
N LYS A 265 -16.59 -5.06 -20.59
CA LYS A 265 -15.93 -6.36 -20.34
C LYS A 265 -14.70 -6.23 -19.44
N ALA A 266 -13.88 -5.21 -19.65
CA ALA A 266 -12.71 -4.95 -18.79
C ALA A 266 -13.12 -4.56 -17.36
N MET A 267 -14.14 -3.71 -17.21
CA MET A 267 -14.70 -3.36 -15.90
C MET A 267 -15.32 -4.57 -15.19
N GLU A 268 -16.05 -5.43 -15.91
CA GLU A 268 -16.62 -6.66 -15.38
C GLU A 268 -15.52 -7.60 -14.86
N THR A 269 -14.47 -7.81 -15.66
CA THR A 269 -13.33 -8.66 -15.29
C THR A 269 -12.60 -8.12 -14.07
N LEU A 270 -12.33 -6.81 -14.04
CA LEU A 270 -11.67 -6.13 -12.92
C LEU A 270 -12.51 -6.21 -11.63
N ALA A 271 -13.81 -5.90 -11.72
CA ALA A 271 -14.73 -5.98 -10.60
C ALA A 271 -14.90 -7.42 -10.08
N GLY A 272 -14.97 -8.41 -10.98
CA GLY A 272 -15.02 -9.83 -10.65
C GLY A 272 -13.77 -10.28 -9.88
N ASN A 273 -12.58 -9.97 -10.41
CA ASN A 273 -11.30 -10.29 -9.76
C ASN A 273 -11.17 -9.62 -8.38
N LEU A 274 -11.53 -8.33 -8.28
CA LEU A 274 -11.49 -7.58 -7.02
C LEU A 274 -12.46 -8.17 -5.99
N ARG A 275 -13.69 -8.49 -6.39
CA ARG A 275 -14.71 -9.10 -5.52
C ARG A 275 -14.22 -10.42 -4.92
N VAL A 276 -13.68 -11.30 -5.77
CA VAL A 276 -13.17 -12.61 -5.32
C VAL A 276 -11.94 -12.46 -4.44
N GLY A 277 -11.04 -11.53 -4.79
CA GLY A 277 -9.84 -11.26 -4.01
C GLY A 277 -10.14 -10.74 -2.61
N ILE A 278 -10.88 -9.62 -2.51
CA ILE A 278 -11.16 -8.97 -1.23
C ILE A 278 -12.20 -9.73 -0.41
N GLY A 279 -13.14 -10.45 -1.05
CA GLY A 279 -14.12 -11.30 -0.36
C GLY A 279 -13.55 -12.63 0.12
N GLY A 280 -12.38 -13.03 -0.35
CA GLY A 280 -11.72 -14.28 0.03
C GLY A 280 -10.79 -14.16 1.25
N PRO A 281 -10.01 -15.22 1.54
CA PRO A 281 -9.08 -15.26 2.68
C PRO A 281 -8.05 -14.12 2.67
N ARG A 282 -7.66 -13.65 1.48
CA ARG A 282 -6.67 -12.58 1.31
C ARG A 282 -7.19 -11.19 1.73
N GLY A 283 -8.50 -11.02 1.84
CA GLY A 283 -9.12 -9.79 2.33
C GLY A 283 -9.50 -9.82 3.81
N GLU A 284 -9.10 -10.86 4.57
CA GLU A 284 -9.38 -10.94 6.01
C GLU A 284 -8.65 -9.86 6.82
N GLU A 285 -7.52 -9.38 6.32
CA GLU A 285 -6.77 -8.26 6.92
C GLU A 285 -7.52 -6.93 6.83
N VAL A 286 -8.50 -6.83 5.93
CA VAL A 286 -9.31 -5.63 5.74
C VAL A 286 -10.51 -5.65 6.69
N GLU A 287 -10.81 -4.50 7.29
CA GLU A 287 -12.00 -4.35 8.12
C GLU A 287 -13.27 -4.87 7.41
N LYS A 288 -14.08 -5.67 8.12
CA LYS A 288 -15.26 -6.34 7.56
C LYS A 288 -16.21 -5.37 6.85
N SER A 289 -16.47 -4.21 7.45
CA SER A 289 -17.39 -3.20 6.89
C SER A 289 -16.87 -2.63 5.56
N VAL A 290 -15.57 -2.33 5.49
CA VAL A 290 -14.88 -1.84 4.28
C VAL A 290 -14.96 -2.89 3.16
N ARG A 291 -14.65 -4.14 3.50
CA ARG A 291 -14.70 -5.27 2.56
C ARG A 291 -16.11 -5.47 2.00
N GLU A 292 -17.15 -5.47 2.84
CA GLU A 292 -18.54 -5.59 2.40
C GLU A 292 -18.94 -4.43 1.47
N GLY A 293 -18.50 -3.21 1.79
CA GLY A 293 -18.73 -2.04 0.95
C GLY A 293 -18.10 -2.18 -0.44
N VAL A 294 -16.83 -2.58 -0.52
CA VAL A 294 -16.13 -2.79 -1.80
C VAL A 294 -16.76 -3.94 -2.60
N VAL A 295 -17.12 -5.05 -1.95
CA VAL A 295 -17.82 -6.17 -2.59
C VAL A 295 -19.16 -5.71 -3.17
N GLY A 296 -19.94 -4.91 -2.43
CA GLY A 296 -21.21 -4.35 -2.89
C GLY A 296 -21.04 -3.51 -4.15
N VAL A 297 -20.02 -2.66 -4.21
CA VAL A 297 -19.68 -1.86 -5.40
C VAL A 297 -19.35 -2.77 -6.58
N CYS A 298 -18.51 -3.78 -6.38
CA CYS A 298 -18.12 -4.71 -7.44
C CYS A 298 -19.32 -5.46 -8.01
N VAL A 299 -20.24 -5.92 -7.15
CA VAL A 299 -21.49 -6.56 -7.59
C VAL A 299 -22.36 -5.61 -8.40
N GLY A 300 -22.45 -4.34 -7.99
CA GLY A 300 -23.14 -3.31 -8.75
C GLY A 300 -22.56 -3.10 -10.15
N VAL A 301 -21.22 -3.05 -10.27
CA VAL A 301 -20.54 -2.89 -11.56
C VAL A 301 -20.80 -4.06 -12.49
N VAL A 302 -20.62 -5.28 -11.99
CA VAL A 302 -20.82 -6.51 -12.78
C VAL A 302 -22.26 -6.57 -13.30
N ARG A 303 -23.25 -6.26 -12.45
CA ARG A 303 -24.66 -6.20 -12.88
C ARG A 303 -24.90 -5.16 -13.97
N ALA A 304 -24.34 -3.96 -13.81
CA ALA A 304 -24.49 -2.90 -14.82
C ALA A 304 -23.85 -3.29 -16.17
N CYS A 305 -22.69 -3.95 -16.15
CA CYS A 305 -22.01 -4.38 -17.38
C CYS A 305 -22.79 -5.49 -18.10
N VAL A 306 -23.39 -6.45 -17.37
CA VAL A 306 -24.21 -7.52 -17.95
C VAL A 306 -25.51 -6.98 -18.56
N VAL A 307 -26.18 -6.03 -17.90
CA VAL A 307 -27.43 -5.42 -18.40
C VAL A 307 -27.19 -4.59 -19.66
N VAL A 308 -26.05 -3.88 -19.75
CA VAL A 308 -25.67 -3.10 -20.94
C VAL A 308 -25.17 -4.00 -22.09
N GLY A 309 -24.56 -5.15 -21.77
CA GLY A 309 -24.11 -6.13 -22.77
C GLY A 309 -25.21 -7.03 -23.35
N GLY A 310 -26.40 -7.07 -22.72
CA GLY A 310 -27.53 -7.91 -23.12
C GLY A 310 -28.69 -7.16 -23.81
N GLY A 311 -28.55 -5.86 -24.07
CA GLY A 311 -29.59 -5.05 -24.73
C GLY A 311 -29.47 -5.09 -26.25
N GLY A 312 -29.74 -6.24 -26.86
CA GLY A 312 -29.62 -6.37 -28.32
C GLY A 312 -30.07 -7.69 -28.92
N GLU A 313 -30.79 -8.54 -28.21
CA GLU A 313 -31.63 -9.55 -28.85
C GLU A 313 -32.97 -9.50 -28.11
N GLU A 314 -34.02 -9.06 -28.82
CA GLU A 314 -35.38 -9.42 -28.47
C GLU A 314 -35.38 -10.93 -28.25
N GLU A 315 -35.51 -11.38 -27.00
CA GLU A 315 -36.03 -12.71 -26.72
C GLU A 315 -37.43 -12.72 -27.34
N VAL A 316 -37.47 -13.19 -28.59
CA VAL A 316 -38.67 -13.65 -29.25
C VAL A 316 -39.29 -14.65 -28.29
N ASP A 317 -40.38 -14.21 -27.67
CA ASP A 317 -41.36 -15.01 -26.96
C ASP A 317 -41.50 -16.36 -27.66
N ALA A 318 -40.88 -17.39 -27.09
CA ALA A 318 -41.03 -18.76 -27.53
C ALA A 318 -42.47 -19.16 -27.21
N GLY A 319 -43.35 -18.88 -28.17
CA GLY A 319 -44.77 -19.15 -28.12
C GLY A 319 -45.05 -20.55 -27.60
N TYR A 320 -45.68 -20.60 -26.43
CA TYR A 320 -46.43 -21.75 -25.98
C TYR A 320 -47.69 -21.85 -26.85
N GLU A 321 -47.58 -22.51 -27.99
CA GLU A 321 -48.74 -23.10 -28.67
C GLU A 321 -49.37 -24.11 -27.71
N SER A 322 -50.52 -23.74 -27.16
CA SER A 322 -51.37 -24.65 -26.41
C SER A 322 -52.02 -25.61 -27.40
N THR A 323 -51.56 -26.86 -27.42
CA THR A 323 -52.31 -27.96 -28.04
C THR A 323 -53.62 -28.11 -27.28
N SER A 324 -54.72 -27.73 -27.93
CA SER A 324 -56.06 -28.10 -27.54
C SER A 324 -56.32 -29.49 -28.13
N ASP A 325 -56.42 -30.50 -27.27
CA ASP A 325 -56.90 -31.83 -27.64
C ASP A 325 -58.43 -31.80 -27.71
N GLU A 326 -58.99 -32.30 -28.82
CA GLU A 326 -60.33 -32.90 -28.90
C GLU A 326 -60.28 -34.36 -28.43
#